data_AF-A0A835SED4-F1
#
_entry.id   AF-A0A835SED4-F1
#
_cell.length_a   1.000
_cell.length_b   1.000
_cell.length_c   1.000
_cell.angle_alpha   90.00
_cell.angle_beta   90.00
_cell.angle_gamma   90.00
#
_symmetry.space_group_name_H-M   'P 1'
#
loop_
_entity.id
_entity.type
_entity.pdbx_description
1 polymer ?
#
loop_
_entity_poly.entity_id
_entity_poly.type
_entity_poly.pdbx_seq_one_letter_code
_entity_poly.pdbx_strand_id
1 'polypeptide(L)'
;MLSLRANASTRTAGLSPRNYAGSRPSWARDVAHCRRPVLALPATQRRSGHVAHGIGKDVVDGWLDVANLVAGGGGSKTPYEEFAGAIGRDIYVDLAGWHLYLRDMGTGAPGSSYKMSQALAQQLGPQLPKGVREADVEALLKKIPVKLGAGKIKASLYDVMPAMCVGDLARLCEEFARR
;
A
#
# COMPACT_ATOMS: atom_id res chain seq x y z
N MET A 1 -1.93 -45.11 46.64
CA MET A 1 -0.88 -45.05 45.60
C MET A 1 -0.34 -43.63 45.55
N LEU A 2 0.82 -43.44 46.18
CA LEU A 2 1.63 -42.22 46.08
C LEU A 2 2.37 -42.23 44.74
N SER A 3 2.43 -41.10 44.05
CA SER A 3 3.43 -40.83 43.00
C SER A 3 3.68 -39.32 42.98
N LEU A 4 4.73 -38.82 43.63
CA LEU A 4 6.16 -38.74 43.29
C LEU A 4 6.51 -37.34 42.76
N ARG A 5 7.42 -36.68 43.49
CA ARG A 5 8.01 -35.35 43.27
C ARG A 5 8.98 -35.35 42.08
N ALA A 6 9.07 -34.19 41.42
CA ALA A 6 10.29 -33.59 40.84
C ALA A 6 9.99 -32.08 40.69
N ASN A 7 10.44 -31.15 41.53
CA ASN A 7 11.77 -30.59 41.76
C ASN A 7 12.56 -30.23 40.48
N ALA A 8 12.51 -28.96 40.09
CA ALA A 8 13.48 -28.34 39.20
C ALA A 8 13.97 -27.03 39.84
N SER A 9 15.26 -27.06 40.15
CA SER A 9 16.08 -26.02 40.77
C SER A 9 16.59 -25.07 39.69
N THR A 10 16.34 -23.76 39.84
CA THR A 10 17.02 -22.72 39.05
C THR A 10 17.92 -21.91 39.97
N ARG A 11 19.22 -22.22 39.89
CA ARG A 11 20.33 -21.44 40.47
C ARG A 11 20.63 -20.22 39.60
N THR A 12 20.53 -19.04 40.23
CA THR A 12 21.50 -17.92 40.26
C THR A 12 22.52 -17.74 39.12
N ALA A 13 22.44 -16.59 38.44
CA ALA A 13 23.53 -15.65 38.12
C ALA A 13 22.86 -14.38 37.56
N GLY A 14 23.00 -13.16 38.05
CA GLY A 14 24.15 -12.51 38.68
C GLY A 14 24.76 -11.53 37.67
N LEU A 15 24.19 -10.33 37.50
CA LEU A 15 24.85 -9.23 36.78
C LEU A 15 24.50 -7.87 37.40
N SER A 16 25.48 -7.38 38.17
CA SER A 16 25.61 -6.03 38.71
C SER A 16 25.89 -5.02 37.58
N PRO A 17 25.38 -3.77 37.64
CA PRO A 17 25.75 -2.74 36.68
C PRO A 17 27.18 -2.27 36.99
N ARG A 18 28.13 -2.67 36.14
CA ARG A 18 29.48 -2.07 36.14
C ARG A 18 29.41 -0.63 35.67
N ASN A 19 29.84 0.26 36.57
CA ASN A 19 30.34 1.59 36.26
C ASN A 19 31.31 1.55 35.07
N TYR A 20 30.90 2.11 33.94
CA TYR A 20 31.82 2.53 32.89
C TYR A 20 32.19 3.99 33.15
N ALA A 21 33.31 4.17 33.87
CA ALA A 21 34.10 5.38 33.80
C ALA A 21 34.77 5.43 32.42
N GLY A 22 34.09 6.08 31.48
CA GLY A 22 34.56 6.34 30.13
C GLY A 22 34.59 7.85 29.88
N SER A 23 35.80 8.40 29.95
CA SER A 23 36.29 9.68 29.41
C SER A 23 35.27 10.55 28.66
N ARG A 24 34.89 11.68 29.29
CA ARG A 24 34.15 12.76 28.63
C ARG A 24 35.04 13.39 27.54
N PRO A 25 34.62 13.46 26.28
CA PRO A 25 35.38 14.16 25.24
C PRO A 25 35.43 15.67 25.51
N SER A 26 36.60 16.28 25.29
CA SER A 26 37.02 17.60 25.80
C SER A 26 36.51 18.81 25.01
N TRP A 27 35.47 18.68 24.19
CA TRP A 27 34.95 19.78 23.38
C TRP A 27 33.71 20.47 23.98
N ALA A 28 33.27 20.05 25.17
CA ALA A 28 32.12 20.64 25.87
C ALA A 28 32.51 21.81 26.80
N ARG A 29 33.20 22.81 26.26
CA ARG A 29 33.43 24.11 26.90
C ARG A 29 33.43 25.19 25.82
N ASP A 30 32.26 25.76 25.57
CA ASP A 30 32.08 27.19 25.28
C ASP A 30 30.59 27.47 25.05
N VAL A 31 29.86 27.77 26.13
CA VAL A 31 28.56 28.45 26.04
C VAL A 31 28.81 29.90 26.38
N ALA A 32 29.41 30.63 25.43
CA ALA A 32 29.52 32.07 25.49
C ALA A 32 28.28 32.70 24.86
N HIS A 33 27.69 33.63 25.61
CA HIS A 33 26.59 34.49 25.20
C HIS A 33 26.82 35.17 23.85
N CYS A 34 25.87 35.03 22.94
CA CYS A 34 25.61 36.03 21.90
C CYS A 34 24.11 36.35 21.86
N ARG A 35 23.78 37.55 22.36
CA ARG A 35 22.47 38.20 22.22
C ARG A 35 22.11 38.28 20.73
N ARG A 36 20.92 37.82 20.36
CA ARG A 36 20.36 38.00 19.01
C ARG A 36 19.96 39.46 18.80
N PRO A 37 20.48 40.17 17.79
CA PRO A 37 19.81 41.35 17.27
C PRO A 37 18.58 40.93 16.46
N VAL A 38 17.46 41.61 16.69
CA VAL A 38 16.22 41.42 15.93
C VAL A 38 16.46 41.99 14.53
N LEU A 39 16.51 41.12 13.52
CA LEU A 39 16.57 41.51 12.11
C LEU A 39 15.16 41.43 11.53
N ALA A 40 14.69 42.56 11.03
CA ALA A 40 13.39 42.77 10.43
C ALA A 40 13.12 41.80 9.27
N LEU A 41 11.89 41.27 9.21
CA LEU A 41 11.40 40.48 8.08
C LEU A 41 11.17 41.39 6.86
N PRO A 42 11.73 41.08 5.67
CA PRO A 42 11.11 41.50 4.43
C PRO A 42 9.89 40.62 4.14
N ALA A 43 8.76 41.26 3.87
CA ALA A 43 7.61 40.65 3.22
C ALA A 43 7.96 40.28 1.76
N THR A 44 7.13 39.44 1.15
CA THR A 44 7.25 38.76 -0.17
C THR A 44 8.25 37.60 -0.16
N GLN A 45 7.87 36.37 -0.53
CA GLN A 45 7.18 35.99 -1.74
C GLN A 45 6.46 34.63 -1.52
N ARG A 46 5.17 34.59 -1.79
CA ARG A 46 4.36 33.36 -1.81
C ARG A 46 4.88 32.48 -2.94
N ARG A 47 5.83 31.59 -2.64
CA ARG A 47 6.27 30.55 -3.57
C ARG A 47 5.10 29.61 -3.78
N SER A 48 4.43 29.76 -4.93
CA SER A 48 3.61 28.70 -5.51
C SER A 48 4.53 27.50 -5.70
N GLY A 49 4.43 26.54 -4.78
CA GLY A 49 5.09 25.26 -4.91
C GLY A 49 4.38 24.47 -6.01
N HIS A 50 4.81 24.63 -7.25
CA HIS A 50 4.60 23.58 -8.22
C HIS A 50 5.44 22.39 -7.74
N VAL A 51 4.75 21.39 -7.21
CA VAL A 51 5.32 20.10 -6.83
C VAL A 51 5.92 19.52 -8.10
N ALA A 52 7.24 19.43 -8.15
CA ALA A 52 7.95 18.68 -9.17
C ALA A 52 7.61 17.20 -8.97
N HIS A 53 6.70 16.69 -9.80
CA HIS A 53 6.33 15.29 -9.79
C HIS A 53 7.46 14.45 -10.37
N GLY A 54 8.01 13.58 -9.54
CA GLY A 54 8.99 12.59 -9.93
C GLY A 54 8.32 11.49 -10.74
N ILE A 55 8.75 11.36 -11.99
CA ILE A 55 8.44 10.40 -13.09
C ILE A 55 8.03 8.94 -12.71
N GLY A 56 8.21 8.49 -11.47
CA GLY A 56 7.92 7.13 -11.03
C GLY A 56 6.66 6.95 -10.16
N LYS A 57 6.13 8.02 -9.57
CA LYS A 57 5.05 7.97 -8.57
C LYS A 57 3.67 8.26 -9.17
N ASP A 58 3.64 9.06 -10.23
CA ASP A 58 2.42 9.62 -10.82
C ASP A 58 1.56 8.62 -11.60
N VAL A 59 2.15 7.50 -12.05
CA VAL A 59 1.42 6.54 -12.90
C VAL A 59 0.41 5.72 -12.08
N VAL A 60 0.72 5.41 -10.82
CA VAL A 60 -0.23 4.73 -9.93
C VAL A 60 -1.22 5.73 -9.33
N ASP A 61 -0.75 6.95 -9.00
CA ASP A 61 -1.58 8.01 -8.41
C ASP A 61 -2.60 8.61 -9.42
N GLY A 62 -2.34 8.53 -10.73
CA GLY A 62 -3.26 9.05 -11.75
C GLY A 62 -4.48 8.17 -12.04
N TRP A 63 -4.46 6.89 -11.63
CA TRP A 63 -5.58 5.97 -11.85
C TRP A 63 -6.22 5.50 -10.54
N LEU A 64 -5.44 5.40 -9.45
CA LEU A 64 -5.93 5.24 -8.09
C LEU A 64 -5.67 6.54 -7.33
N ASP A 65 -6.72 7.32 -7.07
CA ASP A 65 -6.64 8.48 -6.18
C ASP A 65 -6.54 8.02 -4.72
N VAL A 66 -5.32 7.66 -4.31
CA VAL A 66 -5.00 7.16 -2.96
C VAL A 66 -5.33 8.22 -1.89
N ALA A 67 -5.25 9.51 -2.24
CA ALA A 67 -5.58 10.60 -1.33
C ALA A 67 -7.07 10.59 -1.00
N ASN A 68 -7.94 10.40 -1.99
CA ASN A 68 -9.39 10.28 -1.76
C ASN A 68 -9.74 8.98 -0.99
N LEU A 69 -9.02 7.90 -1.26
CA LEU A 69 -9.19 6.62 -0.58
C LEU A 69 -8.85 6.69 0.93
N VAL A 70 -7.76 7.36 1.30
CA VAL A 70 -7.33 7.48 2.72
C VAL A 70 -8.02 8.63 3.45
N ALA A 71 -8.42 9.68 2.74
CA ALA A 71 -9.22 10.77 3.29
C ALA A 71 -10.65 10.32 3.64
N GLY A 72 -11.16 9.29 2.96
CA GLY A 72 -12.49 8.71 3.18
C GLY A 72 -12.62 7.73 4.35
N GLY A 73 -11.54 7.35 5.03
CA GLY A 73 -11.63 6.59 6.29
C GLY A 73 -10.65 5.44 6.41
N GLY A 74 -9.84 5.49 7.46
CA GLY A 74 -9.12 4.32 7.95
C GLY A 74 -10.10 3.23 8.39
N GLY A 75 -10.01 2.06 7.76
CA GLY A 75 -10.58 0.81 8.27
C GLY A 75 -12.08 0.58 8.09
N SER A 76 -12.81 1.45 7.39
CA SER A 76 -14.22 1.20 7.08
C SER A 76 -14.34 0.24 5.89
N LYS A 77 -15.10 -0.84 6.09
CA LYS A 77 -15.50 -1.78 5.04
C LYS A 77 -16.04 -0.99 3.86
N THR A 78 -15.35 -1.07 2.72
CA THR A 78 -15.82 -0.39 1.50
C THR A 78 -17.18 -0.96 1.10
N PRO A 79 -18.12 -0.18 0.52
CA PRO A 79 -19.43 -0.70 0.11
C PRO A 79 -19.35 -1.86 -0.90
N TYR A 80 -18.17 -2.10 -1.47
CA TYR A 80 -17.90 -3.14 -2.44
C TYR A 80 -16.99 -4.26 -1.88
N GLU A 81 -16.92 -4.47 -0.56
CA GLU A 81 -16.06 -5.52 0.02
C GLU A 81 -16.40 -6.93 -0.47
N GLU A 82 -17.69 -7.27 -0.59
CA GLU A 82 -18.10 -8.59 -1.07
C GLU A 82 -17.67 -8.80 -2.52
N PHE A 83 -17.83 -7.77 -3.35
CA PHE A 83 -17.39 -7.77 -4.75
C PHE A 83 -15.86 -7.86 -4.86
N ALA A 84 -15.13 -7.11 -4.03
CA ALA A 84 -13.67 -7.20 -3.93
C ALA A 84 -13.22 -8.61 -3.49
N GLY A 85 -13.97 -9.24 -2.60
CA GLY A 85 -13.75 -10.61 -2.15
C GLY A 85 -13.94 -11.63 -3.26
N ALA A 86 -14.98 -11.48 -4.09
CA ALA A 86 -15.20 -12.33 -5.27
C ALA A 86 -14.08 -12.17 -6.31
N ILE A 87 -13.78 -10.92 -6.70
CA ILE A 87 -12.67 -10.62 -7.63
C ILE A 87 -11.35 -11.21 -7.12
N GLY A 88 -11.05 -11.05 -5.83
CA GLY A 88 -9.80 -11.52 -5.26
C GLY A 88 -9.64 -13.04 -5.21
N ARG A 89 -10.72 -13.81 -5.27
CA ARG A 89 -10.70 -15.29 -5.26
C ARG A 89 -10.66 -15.89 -6.66
N ASP A 90 -11.39 -15.31 -7.59
CA ASP A 90 -11.64 -15.94 -8.89
C ASP A 90 -10.68 -15.41 -9.96
N ILE A 91 -10.16 -14.19 -9.79
CA ILE A 91 -9.30 -13.53 -10.78
C ILE A 91 -7.84 -13.63 -10.36
N TYR A 92 -7.02 -14.05 -11.32
CA TYR A 92 -5.57 -14.18 -11.17
C TYR A 92 -4.82 -13.61 -12.37
N VAL A 93 -3.53 -13.39 -12.16
CA VAL A 93 -2.55 -13.01 -13.16
C VAL A 93 -1.65 -14.23 -13.41
N ASP A 94 -1.25 -14.46 -14.65
CA ASP A 94 -0.30 -15.52 -15.01
C ASP A 94 1.04 -14.91 -15.41
N LEU A 95 2.08 -15.23 -14.64
CA LEU A 95 3.45 -14.83 -14.97
C LEU A 95 4.34 -16.05 -14.94
N ALA A 96 4.81 -16.49 -16.11
CA ALA A 96 5.70 -17.64 -16.24
C ALA A 96 5.15 -18.93 -15.57
N GLY A 97 3.83 -19.15 -15.65
CA GLY A 97 3.17 -20.33 -15.08
C GLY A 97 2.79 -20.19 -13.61
N TRP A 98 2.99 -19.01 -13.01
CA TRP A 98 2.54 -18.72 -11.65
C TRP A 98 1.18 -18.03 -11.69
N HIS A 99 0.19 -18.64 -11.03
CA HIS A 99 -1.13 -18.04 -10.83
C HIS A 99 -1.12 -17.19 -9.55
N LEU A 100 -1.03 -15.87 -9.70
CA LEU A 100 -1.10 -14.93 -8.58
C LEU A 100 -2.48 -14.30 -8.49
N TYR A 101 -3.21 -14.59 -7.43
CA TYR A 101 -4.54 -14.04 -7.21
C TYR A 101 -4.51 -12.55 -6.86
N LEU A 102 -5.56 -11.82 -7.28
CA LEU A 102 -5.66 -10.38 -7.03
C LEU A 102 -5.82 -10.01 -5.54
N ARG A 103 -6.22 -10.97 -4.69
CA ARG A 103 -6.21 -10.80 -3.22
C ARG A 103 -4.80 -10.69 -2.63
N ASP A 104 -3.81 -11.29 -3.28
CA ASP A 104 -2.44 -11.33 -2.80
C ASP A 104 -1.61 -10.22 -3.45
N MET A 105 -2.00 -9.81 -4.67
CA MET A 105 -1.40 -8.71 -5.39
C MET A 105 -1.69 -7.34 -4.72
N GLY A 106 -0.63 -6.58 -4.44
CA GLY A 106 -0.72 -5.18 -4.05
C GLY A 106 -0.82 -4.25 -5.25
N THR A 107 -1.34 -3.04 -5.05
CA THR A 107 -1.50 -2.02 -6.10
C THR A 107 -0.18 -1.39 -6.60
N GLY A 108 0.97 -1.84 -6.11
CA GLY A 108 2.29 -1.32 -6.47
C GLY A 108 2.63 0.04 -5.84
N ALA A 109 1.74 0.57 -4.98
CA ALA A 109 2.01 1.75 -4.17
C ALA A 109 2.85 1.36 -2.93
N PRO A 110 4.07 1.88 -2.77
CA PRO A 110 4.93 1.55 -1.64
C PRO A 110 4.28 2.01 -0.32
N GLY A 111 4.25 1.12 0.67
CA GLY A 111 3.67 1.39 1.99
C GLY A 111 2.15 1.28 2.06
N SER A 112 1.48 0.87 0.98
CA SER A 112 0.04 0.62 0.97
C SER A 112 -0.27 -0.87 1.17
N SER A 113 -1.08 -1.20 2.18
CA SER A 113 -1.63 -2.56 2.37
C SER A 113 -2.79 -2.86 1.42
N TYR A 114 -3.08 -1.96 0.48
CA TYR A 114 -4.25 -2.04 -0.37
C TYR A 114 -4.08 -3.08 -1.48
N LYS A 115 -5.08 -3.94 -1.61
CA LYS A 115 -5.06 -5.06 -2.56
C LYS A 115 -5.60 -4.64 -3.93
N MET A 116 -5.13 -5.30 -4.97
CA MET A 116 -5.56 -5.05 -6.34
C MET A 116 -7.07 -5.31 -6.51
N SER A 117 -7.59 -6.35 -5.87
CA SER A 117 -9.02 -6.66 -5.91
C SER A 117 -9.90 -5.54 -5.32
N GLN A 118 -9.45 -4.91 -4.24
CA GLN A 118 -10.17 -3.78 -3.61
C GLN A 118 -10.17 -2.55 -4.52
N ALA A 119 -9.04 -2.27 -5.15
CA ALA A 119 -8.92 -1.17 -6.12
C ALA A 119 -9.86 -1.33 -7.31
N LEU A 120 -9.92 -2.53 -7.89
CA LEU A 120 -10.84 -2.83 -8.99
C LEU A 120 -12.29 -2.69 -8.57
N ALA A 121 -12.65 -3.26 -7.42
CA ALA A 121 -14.01 -3.19 -6.89
C ALA A 121 -14.48 -1.74 -6.67
N GLN A 122 -13.60 -0.84 -6.25
CA GLN A 122 -13.95 0.57 -6.10
C GLN A 122 -14.11 1.32 -7.42
N GLN A 123 -13.34 0.97 -8.45
CA GLN A 123 -13.46 1.60 -9.76
C GLN A 123 -14.70 1.10 -10.52
N LEU A 124 -14.99 -0.20 -10.42
CA LEU A 124 -16.10 -0.86 -11.10
C LEU A 124 -17.42 -0.76 -10.32
N GLY A 125 -17.36 -0.71 -8.99
CA GLY A 125 -18.52 -0.69 -8.11
C GLY A 125 -19.55 0.40 -8.44
N PRO A 126 -19.15 1.67 -8.64
CA PRO A 126 -20.06 2.74 -9.05
C PRO A 126 -20.63 2.57 -10.48
N GLN A 127 -20.04 1.69 -11.29
CA GLN A 127 -20.45 1.43 -12.67
C GLN A 127 -21.41 0.24 -12.77
N LEU A 128 -21.43 -0.66 -11.78
CA LEU A 128 -22.36 -1.79 -11.69
C LEU A 128 -23.82 -1.40 -11.99
N PRO A 129 -24.43 -0.37 -11.36
CA PRO A 129 -25.84 -0.03 -11.61
C PRO A 129 -26.10 0.54 -13.02
N LYS A 130 -25.05 0.97 -13.73
CA LYS A 130 -25.17 1.49 -15.11
C LYS A 130 -25.09 0.38 -16.17
N GLY A 131 -24.73 -0.84 -15.76
CA GLY A 131 -24.38 -1.93 -16.65
C GLY A 131 -22.95 -1.78 -17.15
N VAL A 132 -22.08 -2.69 -16.71
CA VAL A 132 -20.68 -2.75 -17.14
C VAL A 132 -20.56 -3.74 -18.29
N ARG A 133 -20.10 -3.31 -19.46
CA ARG A 133 -19.81 -4.21 -20.57
C ARG A 133 -18.37 -4.67 -20.50
N GLU A 134 -18.07 -5.80 -21.14
CA GLU A 134 -16.72 -6.34 -21.25
C GLU A 134 -15.72 -5.30 -21.79
N ALA A 135 -16.10 -4.53 -22.81
CA ALA A 135 -15.26 -3.46 -23.37
C ALA A 135 -14.87 -2.37 -22.35
N ASP A 136 -15.77 -2.05 -21.41
CA ASP A 136 -15.53 -1.06 -20.37
C ASP A 136 -14.56 -1.63 -19.30
N VAL A 137 -14.66 -2.93 -19.01
CA VAL A 137 -13.69 -3.66 -18.15
C VAL A 137 -12.32 -3.70 -18.80
N GLU A 138 -12.22 -4.02 -20.09
CA GLU A 138 -10.94 -4.04 -20.80
C GLU A 138 -10.26 -2.67 -20.80
N ALA A 139 -11.03 -1.61 -21.04
CA ALA A 139 -10.52 -0.24 -21.03
C ALA A 139 -9.96 0.13 -19.65
N LEU A 140 -10.63 -0.29 -18.57
CA LEU A 140 -10.14 -0.11 -17.22
C LEU A 140 -8.86 -0.91 -16.97
N LEU A 141 -8.81 -2.18 -17.34
CA LEU A 141 -7.64 -3.05 -17.13
C LEU A 141 -6.39 -2.54 -17.89
N LYS A 142 -6.58 -2.00 -19.10
CA LYS A 142 -5.50 -1.39 -19.90
C LYS A 142 -4.94 -0.12 -19.25
N LYS A 143 -5.76 0.62 -18.49
CA LYS A 143 -5.35 1.83 -17.78
C LYS A 143 -4.45 1.54 -16.58
N ILE A 144 -4.50 0.32 -16.03
CA ILE A 144 -3.81 -0.04 -14.78
C ILE A 144 -2.39 -0.51 -15.10
N PRO A 145 -1.34 0.26 -14.73
CA PRO A 145 0.04 -0.17 -14.89
C PRO A 145 0.46 -1.14 -13.78
N VAL A 146 1.02 -2.27 -14.16
CA VAL A 146 1.64 -3.25 -13.26
C VAL A 146 3.15 -3.20 -13.42
N LYS A 147 3.86 -2.95 -12.32
CA LYS A 147 5.32 -2.96 -12.26
C LYS A 147 5.81 -4.38 -12.05
N LEU A 148 6.51 -4.94 -13.03
CA LEU A 148 7.10 -6.27 -12.99
C LEU A 148 8.63 -6.18 -12.83
N GLY A 149 9.23 -7.22 -12.25
CA GLY A 149 10.69 -7.33 -12.12
C GLY A 149 11.32 -6.16 -11.35
N ALA A 150 10.72 -5.75 -10.23
CA ALA A 150 11.12 -4.58 -9.44
C ALA A 150 11.07 -3.23 -10.21
N GLY A 151 10.15 -3.12 -11.17
CA GLY A 151 9.92 -1.89 -11.94
C GLY A 151 10.75 -1.77 -13.22
N LYS A 152 11.49 -2.83 -13.61
CA LYS A 152 12.19 -2.90 -14.90
C LYS A 152 11.22 -2.92 -16.07
N ILE A 153 10.07 -3.58 -15.89
CA ILE A 153 9.03 -3.70 -16.91
C ILE A 153 7.74 -3.09 -16.35
N LYS A 154 7.06 -2.31 -17.18
CA LYS A 154 5.69 -1.84 -16.93
C LYS A 154 4.80 -2.49 -17.98
N ALA A 155 3.90 -3.35 -17.54
CA ALA A 155 2.87 -3.97 -18.38
C ALA A 155 1.50 -3.47 -17.92
N SER A 156 0.50 -3.46 -18.79
CA SER A 156 -0.87 -3.20 -18.33
C SER A 156 -1.39 -4.43 -17.58
N LEU A 157 -2.36 -4.24 -16.67
CA LEU A 157 -3.00 -5.36 -15.98
C LEU A 157 -3.69 -6.31 -16.98
N TYR A 158 -4.18 -5.76 -18.10
CA TYR A 158 -4.72 -6.52 -19.21
C TYR A 158 -3.70 -7.48 -19.84
N ASP A 159 -2.47 -7.03 -20.07
CA ASP A 159 -1.43 -7.84 -20.76
C ASP A 159 -0.91 -9.00 -19.91
N VAL A 160 -1.01 -8.90 -18.58
CA VAL A 160 -0.53 -9.92 -17.64
C VAL A 160 -1.64 -10.90 -17.24
N MET A 161 -2.90 -10.52 -17.45
CA MET A 161 -4.04 -11.38 -17.14
C MET A 161 -4.34 -12.36 -18.28
N PRO A 162 -4.67 -13.62 -17.99
CA PRO A 162 -5.23 -14.52 -18.99
C PRO A 162 -6.57 -13.98 -19.54
N ALA A 163 -6.82 -14.16 -20.83
CA ALA A 163 -8.05 -13.71 -21.47
C ALA A 163 -9.32 -14.27 -20.80
N MET A 164 -9.26 -15.51 -20.29
CA MET A 164 -10.38 -16.12 -19.56
C MET A 164 -10.78 -15.31 -18.33
N CYS A 165 -9.79 -14.79 -17.59
CA CYS A 165 -10.05 -13.99 -16.39
C CYS A 165 -10.72 -12.65 -16.69
N VAL A 166 -10.50 -12.08 -17.89
CA VAL A 166 -11.20 -10.85 -18.31
C VAL A 166 -12.69 -11.11 -18.50
N GLY A 167 -13.03 -12.21 -19.19
CA GLY A 167 -14.42 -12.64 -19.36
C GLY A 167 -15.10 -13.02 -18.03
N ASP A 168 -14.37 -13.69 -17.14
CA ASP A 168 -14.89 -14.03 -15.81
C ASP A 168 -15.13 -12.77 -14.95
N LEU A 169 -14.27 -11.76 -15.05
CA LEU A 169 -14.48 -10.47 -14.39
C LEU A 169 -15.73 -9.76 -14.92
N ALA A 170 -15.96 -9.77 -16.24
CA ALA A 170 -17.17 -9.20 -16.84
C ALA A 170 -18.44 -9.92 -16.35
N ARG A 171 -18.43 -11.25 -16.29
CA ARG A 171 -19.53 -12.05 -15.75
C ARG A 171 -19.81 -11.76 -14.28
N LEU A 172 -18.76 -11.61 -13.47
CA LEU A 172 -18.88 -11.21 -12.06
C LEU A 172 -19.52 -9.82 -11.94
N CYS A 173 -19.12 -8.85 -12.78
CA CYS A 173 -19.76 -7.53 -12.80
C CYS A 173 -21.26 -7.63 -13.11
N GLU A 174 -21.65 -8.43 -14.11
CA GLU A 174 -23.05 -8.64 -14.46
C GLU A 174 -23.84 -9.34 -13.35
N GLU A 175 -23.26 -10.33 -12.67
CA GLU A 175 -23.91 -11.01 -11.55
C GLU A 175 -24.19 -10.05 -10.40
N PHE A 176 -23.21 -9.22 -10.03
CA PHE A 176 -23.37 -8.24 -8.96
C PHE A 176 -24.27 -7.06 -9.36
N ALA A 177 -24.35 -6.71 -10.65
CA ALA A 177 -25.29 -5.69 -11.14
C ALA A 177 -26.75 -6.16 -11.13
N ARG A 178 -27.00 -7.47 -11.16
CA ARG A 178 -28.35 -8.06 -11.08
C ARG A 178 -28.86 -8.23 -9.65
N ARG A 179 -27.97 -8.15 -8.65
CA ARG A 179 -28.32 -8.25 -7.22
C ARG A 179 -28.82 -6.91 -6.71
#